data_AF-A0A1E2V6M0-F1
#
_entry.id   AF-A0A1E2V6M0-F1
#
_cell.length_a   1.000
_cell.length_b   1.000
_cell.length_c   1.000
_cell.angle_alpha   90.00
_cell.angle_beta   90.00
_cell.angle_gamma   90.00
#
_symmetry.space_group_name_H-M   'P 1'
#
loop_
_entity.id
_entity.type
_entity.pdbx_description
1 polymer ?
#
loop_
_entity_poly.entity_id
_entity_poly.type
_entity_poly.pdbx_seq_one_letter_code
_entity_poly.pdbx_strand_id
1 'polypeptide(L)'
;MWDKIWRDMQAQWQPLQELMSSPGMQQFSGFWTQQAQVMEKLGQQQINFMNDNMDRWTALQDTLKQKPEWSDWQTAQFEFVQDLQTRMGEHTVEMLKTLGEASNLETLKNAGEKGRTYNMPKAA
;
A
#
# COMPACT_ATOMS: atom_id res chain seq x y z
N MET A 1 -9.56 47.55 -12.56
CA MET A 1 -9.63 46.90 -11.22
C MET A 1 -9.48 45.38 -11.34
N TRP A 2 -10.14 44.74 -12.29
CA TRP A 2 -9.98 43.32 -12.60
C TRP A 2 -8.52 42.91 -12.91
N ASP A 3 -7.79 43.68 -13.72
CA ASP A 3 -6.39 43.39 -14.04
C ASP A 3 -5.46 43.45 -12.82
N LYS A 4 -5.79 44.29 -11.83
CA LYS A 4 -5.03 44.37 -10.57
C LYS A 4 -5.32 43.16 -9.69
N ILE A 5 -6.59 42.78 -9.56
CA ILE A 5 -7.01 41.58 -8.82
C ILE A 5 -6.41 40.31 -9.44
N TRP A 6 -6.42 40.21 -10.77
CA TRP A 6 -5.84 39.08 -11.49
C TRP A 6 -4.31 39.00 -11.31
N ARG A 7 -3.62 40.14 -11.44
CA ARG A 7 -2.16 40.21 -11.30
C ARG A 7 -1.71 39.97 -9.85
N ASP A 8 -2.48 40.44 -8.87
CA ASP A 8 -2.23 40.16 -7.44
C ASP A 8 -2.49 38.68 -7.10
N MET A 9 -3.51 38.05 -7.70
CA MET A 9 -3.73 36.59 -7.59
C MET A 9 -2.59 35.80 -8.24
N GLN A 10 -2.15 36.19 -9.42
CA GLN A 10 -1.07 35.52 -10.14
C GLN A 10 0.26 35.64 -9.38
N ALA A 11 0.52 36.81 -8.76
CA ALA A 11 1.68 37.04 -7.91
C ALA A 11 1.67 36.23 -6.60
N GLN A 12 0.49 35.87 -6.09
CA GLN A 12 0.36 34.95 -4.95
C GLN A 12 0.47 33.47 -5.37
N TRP A 13 0.06 33.14 -6.60
CA TRP A 13 0.11 31.78 -7.13
C TRP A 13 1.52 31.35 -7.55
N GLN A 14 2.30 32.27 -8.12
CA GLN A 14 3.67 32.04 -8.57
C GLN A 14 4.59 31.44 -7.49
N PRO A 15 4.71 32.03 -6.28
CA PRO A 15 5.54 31.47 -5.21
C PRO A 15 5.01 30.13 -4.68
N LEU A 16 3.70 29.89 -4.72
CA LEU A 16 3.10 28.59 -4.40
C LEU A 16 3.48 27.52 -5.44
N GLN A 17 3.49 27.90 -6.72
CA GLN A 17 3.86 27.03 -7.83
C GLN A 17 5.36 26.69 -7.79
N GLU A 18 6.21 27.67 -7.47
CA GLU A 18 7.65 27.48 -7.22
C GLU A 18 7.92 26.63 -5.97
N LEU A 19 7.14 26.82 -4.90
CA LEU A 19 7.24 26.00 -3.69
C LEU A 19 6.86 24.54 -3.97
N MET A 20 5.77 24.29 -4.71
CA MET A 20 5.32 22.95 -5.09
C MET A 20 6.22 22.27 -6.13
N SER A 21 6.91 23.06 -6.96
CA SER A 21 7.91 22.55 -7.90
C SER A 21 9.32 22.47 -7.31
N SER A 22 9.51 22.90 -6.06
CA SER A 22 10.79 22.76 -5.38
C SER A 22 11.14 21.27 -5.16
N PRO A 23 12.42 20.88 -5.28
CA PRO A 23 12.84 19.49 -5.11
C PRO A 23 12.39 18.88 -3.76
N GLY A 24 12.38 19.68 -2.70
CA GLY A 24 11.90 19.23 -1.37
C GLY A 24 10.41 18.89 -1.34
N MET A 25 9.55 19.68 -1.99
CA MET A 25 8.13 19.37 -2.10
C MET A 25 7.83 18.25 -3.10
N GLN A 26 8.64 18.09 -4.15
CA GLN A 26 8.54 16.93 -5.05
C GLN A 26 8.93 15.62 -4.34
N GLN A 27 9.97 15.65 -3.49
CA GLN A 27 10.33 14.51 -2.65
C GLN A 27 9.24 14.17 -1.64
N PHE A 28 8.69 15.19 -0.97
CA PHE A 28 7.59 15.06 -0.01
C PHE A 28 6.31 14.51 -0.66
N SER A 29 5.88 15.08 -1.79
CA SER A 29 4.71 14.59 -2.54
C SER A 29 4.92 13.18 -3.08
N GLY A 30 6.14 12.84 -3.53
CA GLY A 30 6.49 11.48 -3.93
C GLY A 30 6.45 10.48 -2.77
N PHE A 31 6.85 10.88 -1.56
CA PHE A 31 6.72 10.06 -0.35
C PHE A 31 5.24 9.79 -0.01
N TRP A 32 4.40 10.82 0.00
CA TRP A 32 2.96 10.65 0.26
C TRP A 32 2.25 9.81 -0.81
N THR A 33 2.66 9.94 -2.07
CA THR A 33 2.13 9.11 -3.16
C THR A 33 2.49 7.64 -2.93
N GLN A 34 3.73 7.34 -2.54
CA GLN A 34 4.16 5.98 -2.19
C GLN A 34 3.40 5.44 -0.97
N GLN A 35 3.22 6.25 0.08
CA GLN A 35 2.43 5.88 1.25
C GLN A 35 0.97 5.55 0.88
N ALA A 36 0.35 6.37 0.02
CA ALA A 36 -1.01 6.13 -0.45
C ALA A 36 -1.12 4.81 -1.25
N GLN A 37 -0.18 4.54 -2.16
CA GLN A 37 -0.16 3.30 -2.94
C GLN A 37 0.04 2.06 -2.06
N VAL A 38 0.86 2.15 -1.03
CA VAL A 38 1.06 1.05 -0.07
C VAL A 38 -0.20 0.82 0.75
N MET A 39 -0.84 1.87 1.25
CA MET A 39 -2.11 1.76 1.97
C MET A 39 -3.22 1.18 1.10
N GLU A 40 -3.29 1.56 -0.18
CA GLU A 40 -4.25 1.01 -1.14
C GLU A 40 -4.02 -0.49 -1.33
N LYS A 41 -2.78 -0.92 -1.56
CA LYS A 41 -2.43 -2.34 -1.71
C LYS A 41 -2.76 -3.15 -0.45
N LEU A 42 -2.37 -2.66 0.73
CA LEU A 42 -2.67 -3.33 2.01
C LEU A 42 -4.18 -3.41 2.24
N GLY A 43 -4.92 -2.33 1.97
CA GLY A 43 -6.38 -2.31 2.06
C GLY A 43 -7.02 -3.33 1.14
N GLN A 44 -6.57 -3.41 -0.12
CA GLN A 44 -7.09 -4.40 -1.08
C GLN A 44 -6.78 -5.83 -0.65
N GLN A 45 -5.56 -6.10 -0.16
CA GLN A 45 -5.19 -7.40 0.39
C GLN A 45 -6.09 -7.79 1.56
N GLN A 46 -6.39 -6.85 2.46
CA GLN A 46 -7.27 -7.10 3.60
C GLN A 46 -8.71 -7.39 3.17
N ILE A 47 -9.23 -6.66 2.17
CA ILE A 47 -10.56 -6.93 1.59
C ILE A 47 -10.60 -8.33 0.99
N ASN A 48 -9.60 -8.70 0.17
CA ASN A 48 -9.54 -10.01 -0.46
C ASN A 48 -9.48 -11.13 0.57
N PHE A 49 -8.65 -10.96 1.61
CA PHE A 49 -8.54 -11.92 2.70
C PHE A 49 -9.87 -12.08 3.45
N MET A 50 -10.57 -10.99 3.77
CA MET A 50 -11.87 -11.06 4.44
C MET A 50 -12.94 -11.74 3.58
N ASN A 51 -12.95 -11.49 2.27
CA ASN A 51 -13.87 -12.15 1.34
C ASN A 51 -13.61 -13.66 1.25
N ASP A 52 -12.36 -14.09 1.07
CA ASP A 52 -12.00 -15.53 1.01
C ASP A 52 -12.37 -16.26 2.31
N ASN A 53 -12.15 -15.63 3.47
CA ASN A 53 -12.57 -16.20 4.76
C ASN A 53 -14.09 -16.33 4.87
N MET A 54 -14.85 -15.37 4.36
CA MET A 54 -16.31 -15.41 4.38
C MET A 54 -16.85 -16.53 3.48
N ASP A 55 -16.27 -16.72 2.30
CA ASP A 55 -16.64 -17.79 1.38
C ASP A 55 -16.39 -19.16 2.02
N ARG A 56 -15.27 -19.33 2.73
CA ARG A 56 -14.91 -20.58 3.42
C ARG A 56 -15.76 -20.85 4.64
N TRP A 57 -16.08 -19.81 5.41
CA TRP A 57 -17.03 -19.95 6.50
C TRP A 57 -18.40 -20.41 5.99
N THR A 58 -18.85 -19.85 4.87
CA THR A 58 -20.09 -20.26 4.22
C THR A 58 -20.02 -21.72 3.75
N ALA A 59 -18.90 -22.13 3.13
CA ALA A 59 -18.68 -23.52 2.73
C ALA A 59 -18.66 -24.50 3.91
N LEU A 60 -18.08 -24.10 5.06
CA LEU A 60 -18.16 -24.89 6.30
C LEU A 60 -19.61 -25.05 6.75
N GLN A 61 -20.38 -23.96 6.80
CA GLN A 61 -21.80 -24.04 7.17
C GLN A 61 -22.58 -24.99 6.27
N ASP A 62 -22.34 -24.96 4.96
CA ASP A 62 -23.02 -25.85 4.02
C ASP A 62 -22.58 -27.31 4.19
N THR A 63 -21.29 -27.54 4.47
CA THR A 63 -20.78 -28.89 4.80
C THR A 63 -21.44 -29.44 6.07
N LEU A 64 -21.57 -28.63 7.12
CA LEU A 64 -22.20 -29.02 8.39
C LEU A 64 -23.70 -29.30 8.23
N LYS A 65 -24.41 -28.59 7.34
CA LYS A 65 -25.82 -28.87 7.03
C LYS A 65 -26.00 -30.21 6.31
N GLN A 66 -25.04 -30.60 5.46
CA GLN A 66 -25.12 -31.82 4.66
C GLN A 66 -24.69 -33.08 5.42
N LYS A 67 -23.83 -32.93 6.44
CA LYS A 67 -23.31 -34.03 7.24
C LYS A 67 -23.82 -33.88 8.68
N PRO A 68 -24.87 -34.58 9.13
CA PRO A 68 -25.46 -34.38 10.45
C PRO A 68 -24.68 -35.06 11.60
N GLU A 69 -23.72 -35.92 11.28
CA GLU A 69 -22.98 -36.68 12.29
C GLU A 69 -21.94 -35.80 13.00
N TRP A 70 -21.86 -35.94 14.33
CA TRP A 70 -20.95 -35.16 15.15
C TRP A 70 -19.47 -35.34 14.76
N SER A 71 -19.07 -36.55 14.38
CA SER A 71 -17.70 -36.82 13.92
C SER A 71 -17.35 -36.07 12.64
N ASP A 72 -18.30 -35.93 11.72
CA ASP A 72 -18.09 -35.18 10.47
C ASP A 72 -17.95 -33.68 10.75
N TRP A 73 -18.66 -33.16 11.76
CA TRP A 73 -18.52 -31.77 12.20
C TRP A 73 -17.15 -31.49 12.78
N GLN A 74 -16.62 -32.40 13.59
CA GLN A 74 -15.28 -32.26 14.15
C GLN A 74 -14.21 -32.25 13.05
N THR A 75 -14.31 -33.14 12.07
CA THR A 75 -13.40 -33.16 10.92
C THR A 75 -13.49 -31.88 10.11
N ALA A 76 -14.71 -31.44 9.75
CA ALA A 76 -14.91 -30.22 8.96
C ALA A 76 -14.39 -28.96 9.68
N GLN A 77 -14.61 -28.86 11.00
CA GLN A 77 -14.07 -27.76 11.80
C GLN A 77 -12.54 -27.80 11.87
N PHE A 78 -11.94 -28.99 12.02
CA PHE A 78 -10.49 -29.15 12.07
C PHE A 78 -9.83 -28.76 10.74
N GLU A 79 -10.37 -29.24 9.61
CA GLU A 79 -9.90 -28.87 8.27
C GLU A 79 -10.03 -27.37 8.02
N PHE A 80 -11.15 -26.77 8.43
CA PHE A 80 -11.36 -25.32 8.34
C PHE A 80 -10.34 -24.52 9.15
N VAL A 81 -10.05 -24.93 10.39
CA VAL A 81 -9.05 -24.24 11.23
C VAL A 81 -7.64 -24.36 10.64
N GLN A 82 -7.28 -25.52 10.10
CA GLN A 82 -5.99 -25.70 9.43
C GLN A 82 -5.85 -24.81 8.19
N ASP A 83 -6.89 -24.76 7.37
CA ASP A 83 -6.90 -23.91 6.17
C ASP A 83 -6.83 -22.41 6.55
N LEU A 84 -7.59 -21.97 7.56
CA LEU A 84 -7.50 -20.61 8.10
C LEU A 84 -6.07 -20.26 8.58
N GLN A 85 -5.41 -21.16 9.30
CA GLN A 85 -4.06 -20.93 9.80
C GLN A 85 -3.06 -20.77 8.67
N THR A 86 -3.12 -21.64 7.65
CA THR A 86 -2.27 -21.54 6.46
C THR A 86 -2.47 -20.20 5.77
N ARG A 87 -3.72 -19.79 5.53
CA ARG A 87 -4.03 -18.55 4.83
C ARG A 87 -3.66 -17.30 5.61
N MET A 88 -3.87 -17.28 6.92
CA MET A 88 -3.38 -16.18 7.76
C MET A 88 -1.85 -16.05 7.64
N GLY A 89 -1.13 -17.17 7.59
CA GLY A 89 0.30 -17.19 7.35
C GLY A 89 0.66 -16.59 5.99
N GLU A 90 0.04 -17.07 4.92
CA GLU A 90 0.25 -16.56 3.55
C GLU A 90 -0.07 -15.06 3.43
N HIS A 91 -1.20 -14.62 3.98
CA HIS A 91 -1.61 -13.23 4.00
C HIS A 91 -0.62 -12.34 4.76
N THR A 92 -0.13 -12.81 5.91
CA THR A 92 0.89 -12.10 6.70
C THR A 92 2.18 -11.94 5.88
N VAL A 93 2.62 -13.00 5.19
CA VAL A 93 3.81 -12.94 4.32
C VAL A 93 3.59 -11.95 3.17
N GLU A 94 2.41 -11.91 2.57
CA GLU A 94 2.09 -11.00 1.48
C GLU A 94 2.05 -9.53 1.94
N MET A 95 1.50 -9.25 3.12
CA MET A 95 1.54 -7.93 3.74
C MET A 95 2.98 -7.49 4.01
N LEU A 96 3.80 -8.37 4.60
CA LEU A 96 5.21 -8.07 4.86
C LEU A 96 6.00 -7.82 3.58
N LYS A 97 5.70 -8.55 2.50
CA LYS A 97 6.29 -8.31 1.18
C LYS A 97 5.92 -6.94 0.64
N THR A 98 4.65 -6.55 0.75
CA THR A 98 4.15 -5.24 0.32
C THR A 98 4.84 -4.09 1.08
N LEU A 99 5.03 -4.26 2.39
CA LEU A 99 5.80 -3.33 3.22
C LEU A 99 7.29 -3.31 2.86
N GLY A 100 7.88 -4.46 2.53
CA GLY A 100 9.27 -4.57 2.09
C GLY A 100 9.54 -3.97 0.70
N GLU A 101 8.61 -4.10 -0.23
CA GLU A 101 8.68 -3.43 -1.54
C GLU A 101 8.67 -1.91 -1.36
N ALA A 102 7.87 -1.39 -0.43
CA ALA A 102 7.83 0.03 -0.09
C ALA A 102 9.17 0.56 0.44
N SER A 103 9.83 -0.21 1.34
CA SER A 103 11.13 0.19 1.89
C SER A 103 12.26 0.13 0.85
N ASN A 104 12.22 -0.82 -0.08
CA ASN A 104 13.15 -0.90 -1.21
C ASN A 104 12.91 0.20 -2.26
N LEU A 105 11.65 0.59 -2.51
CA LEU A 105 11.30 1.72 -3.37
C LEU A 105 11.88 3.04 -2.83
N GLU A 106 11.82 3.25 -1.52
CA GLU A 106 12.42 4.41 -0.85
C GLU A 106 13.97 4.37 -0.93
N THR A 107 14.56 3.17 -0.79
CA THR A 107 16.01 2.97 -0.92
C THR A 107 16.52 3.20 -2.36
N LEU A 108 15.80 2.74 -3.38
CA LEU A 108 16.13 2.97 -4.80
C LEU A 108 15.95 4.44 -5.22
N LYS A 109 14.92 5.12 -4.70
CA LYS A 109 14.71 6.56 -4.92
C LYS A 109 15.86 7.38 -4.31
N ASN A 110 16.26 7.06 -3.07
CA ASN A 110 17.39 7.70 -2.39
C ASN A 110 18.75 7.39 -3.05
N ALA A 111 18.93 6.19 -3.61
CA ALA A 111 20.13 5.81 -4.35
C ALA A 111 20.24 6.55 -5.70
N GLY A 112 19.12 6.76 -6.41
CA GLY A 112 19.06 7.55 -7.64
C GLY A 112 19.37 9.04 -7.44
N GLU A 113 19.07 9.59 -6.26
CA GLU A 113 19.38 10.98 -5.90
C GLU A 113 20.85 11.17 -5.49
N LYS A 114 21.44 10.22 -4.76
CA LYS A 114 22.88 10.22 -4.46
C LYS A 114 23.77 9.97 -5.69
N GLY A 115 23.24 9.32 -6.73
CA GLY A 115 23.94 9.12 -8.01
C GLY A 115 24.00 10.36 -8.90
N ARG A 116 23.15 11.38 -8.68
CA ARG A 116 23.14 12.64 -9.47
C ARG A 116 24.01 13.76 -8.89
N THR A 117 24.49 13.62 -7.65
CA THR A 117 25.32 14.65 -7.00
C THR A 117 26.83 14.43 -7.15
N TYR A 118 27.28 13.32 -7.75
CA TYR A 118 28.68 13.13 -8.14
C TYR A 118 28.98 13.79 -9.51
N ASN A 119 28.73 15.10 -9.62
CA ASN A 119 29.48 15.91 -10.57
C ASN A 119 30.84 16.19 -9.94
N MET A 120 31.88 15.55 -10.50
CA MET A 120 33.27 15.72 -10.07
C MET A 120 33.62 17.21 -9.94
N PRO A 121 34.41 17.60 -8.92
CA PRO A 121 34.94 18.95 -8.87
C PRO A 121 35.65 19.25 -10.18
N LYS A 122 35.22 20.31 -10.87
CA LYS A 122 35.96 20.83 -12.03
C LYS A 122 37.36 21.17 -11.55
N ALA A 123 38.35 20.49 -12.10
CA ALA A 123 39.75 20.86 -11.95
C ALA A 123 39.90 22.32 -12.42
N ALA A 124 40.30 23.18 -11.50
CA ALA A 124 40.78 24.54 -11.76
C ALA A 124 42.31 24.52 -11.80
#